data_AF-A0A1W9MPA9-F1
#
_entry.id   AF-A0A1W9MPA9-F1
#
_cell.length_a   1.000
_cell.length_b   1.000
_cell.length_c   1.000
_cell.angle_alpha   90.00
_cell.angle_beta   90.00
_cell.angle_gamma   90.00
#
_symmetry.space_group_name_H-M   'P 1'
#
loop_
_entity.id
_entity.type
_entity.pdbx_description
1 polymer ?
#
loop_
_entity_poly.entity_id
_entity_poly.type
_entity_poly.pdbx_seq_one_letter_code
_entity_poly.pdbx_strand_id
1 'polypeptide(L)'
;MDMYRALKSGRIALNIDIDFGDGGNIRLFETTGTGSFLLTQYHEKLTQYFEPGKEIETFRDEKELIDKIDYYLAHPEEREAIARRGQERCLRDYSMENRAKAFDQIIRKHLSLKSTPSSAPDITAIIQQAVDNLNTNKNAEALALLEQAIAINPAIPDINYGKAVALARLGRMDEAIETLKSLLSAEPNNEKARTLLNEIATASVSNWTAQAVNALNANKNDEAFVLLNKAKSLRKPLQGLDYLRTVCFLRMNQPDAAREALREELRYFPNNEQAKNLMNQILERHPQNISGRVGDSEFQELLKLIRPYTMSGEERLFSLFSLAKRVCSEGIPGNFIECGVAAGGSTALLAAVIKRYSRHPRRLYAFDSFEGMRRINIAAWVPKQQAGEQEPAPLRKTV
;
A
#
# COMPACT_ATOMS: atom_id res chain seq x y z
N MET A 1 6.65 -1.34 17.09
CA MET A 1 7.76 -2.02 17.80
C MET A 1 7.33 -3.35 18.42
N ASP A 2 6.06 -3.55 18.78
CA ASP A 2 5.63 -4.76 19.51
C ASP A 2 5.56 -6.04 18.68
N MET A 3 5.34 -5.96 17.36
CA MET A 3 5.44 -7.11 16.46
C MET A 3 6.83 -7.79 16.52
N TYR A 4 7.91 -7.00 16.47
CA TYR A 4 9.27 -7.53 16.54
C TYR A 4 9.58 -8.16 17.91
N ARG A 5 9.01 -7.61 18.99
CA ARG A 5 9.10 -8.22 20.32
C ARG A 5 8.34 -9.55 20.38
N ALA A 6 7.16 -9.63 19.75
CA ALA A 6 6.38 -10.86 19.67
C ALA A 6 7.13 -11.94 18.88
N LEU A 7 7.69 -11.60 17.71
CA LEU A 7 8.55 -12.49 16.94
C LEU A 7 9.73 -12.99 17.79
N LYS A 8 10.45 -12.06 18.46
CA LYS A 8 11.59 -12.40 19.33
C LYS A 8 11.23 -13.28 20.52
N SER A 9 10.00 -13.18 21.01
CA SER A 9 9.52 -14.00 22.13
C SER A 9 9.17 -15.44 21.71
N GLY A 10 8.96 -15.67 20.41
CA GLY A 10 8.69 -16.99 19.85
C GLY A 10 9.95 -17.85 19.80
N ARG A 11 9.82 -19.15 20.13
CA ARG A 11 10.93 -20.10 19.98
C ARG A 11 11.18 -20.43 18.51
N ILE A 12 10.09 -20.58 17.75
CA ILE A 12 10.07 -20.84 16.31
C ILE A 12 9.09 -19.85 15.70
N ALA A 13 9.55 -19.10 14.70
CA ALA A 13 8.71 -18.26 13.87
C ALA A 13 8.44 -19.01 12.56
N LEU A 14 7.19 -19.46 12.42
CA LEU A 14 6.74 -20.21 11.25
C LEU A 14 6.31 -19.24 10.14
N ASN A 15 6.87 -19.42 8.94
CA ASN A 15 6.50 -18.68 7.75
C ASN A 15 5.97 -19.63 6.67
N ILE A 16 4.72 -19.46 6.28
CA ILE A 16 4.06 -20.22 5.21
C ILE A 16 3.65 -19.21 4.13
N ASP A 17 4.16 -19.38 2.91
CA ASP A 17 3.87 -18.47 1.82
C ASP A 17 2.56 -18.90 1.12
N ILE A 18 1.63 -17.94 0.98
CA ILE A 18 0.34 -18.12 0.28
C ILE A 18 0.45 -17.61 -1.17
N ASP A 19 1.38 -16.70 -1.43
CA ASP A 19 1.64 -16.11 -2.74
C ASP A 19 2.94 -16.68 -3.32
N PHE A 20 2.84 -17.34 -4.47
CA PHE A 20 3.97 -17.81 -5.29
C PHE A 20 4.71 -16.63 -5.96
N GLY A 21 5.07 -15.62 -5.17
CA GLY A 21 5.92 -14.52 -5.58
C GLY A 21 7.37 -14.98 -5.61
N ASP A 22 8.05 -14.70 -6.71
CA ASP A 22 9.41 -15.15 -7.05
C ASP A 22 10.56 -14.74 -6.09
N GLY A 23 10.29 -14.15 -4.92
CA GLY A 23 11.32 -13.59 -4.03
C GLY A 23 11.13 -13.82 -2.54
N GLY A 24 10.15 -14.63 -2.12
CA GLY A 24 9.77 -14.77 -0.72
C GLY A 24 9.12 -13.50 -0.14
N ASN A 25 8.47 -13.62 1.01
CA ASN A 25 7.81 -12.49 1.66
C ASN A 25 8.76 -11.72 2.61
N ILE A 26 8.35 -10.52 3.06
CA ILE A 26 9.16 -9.70 3.98
C ILE A 26 9.39 -10.36 5.36
N ARG A 27 8.57 -11.36 5.72
CA ARG A 27 8.66 -12.09 7.00
C ARG A 27 9.98 -12.82 7.14
N LEU A 28 10.61 -13.22 6.04
CA LEU A 28 11.96 -13.79 6.03
C LEU A 28 12.93 -12.85 6.75
N PHE A 29 13.01 -11.61 6.30
CA PHE A 29 13.94 -10.59 6.80
C PHE A 29 13.54 -10.05 8.18
N GLU A 30 12.24 -9.83 8.42
CA GLU A 30 11.75 -9.34 9.72
C GLU A 30 12.02 -10.36 10.83
N THR A 31 11.82 -11.64 10.56
CA THR A 31 12.07 -12.72 11.53
C THR A 31 13.55 -12.86 11.82
N THR A 32 14.38 -13.03 10.78
CA THR A 32 15.82 -13.20 10.96
C THR A 32 16.46 -11.96 11.57
N GLY A 33 16.02 -10.75 11.20
CA GLY A 33 16.55 -9.50 11.75
C GLY A 33 16.36 -9.37 13.27
N THR A 34 15.28 -9.93 13.82
CA THR A 34 15.07 -10.00 15.28
C THR A 34 15.98 -11.04 15.97
N GLY A 35 16.59 -11.94 15.21
CA GLY A 35 17.31 -13.11 15.72
C GLY A 35 16.38 -14.18 16.29
N SER A 36 15.22 -14.34 15.65
CA SER A 36 14.30 -15.45 15.92
C SER A 36 14.61 -16.60 14.97
N PHE A 37 14.44 -17.84 15.42
CA PHE A 37 14.59 -19.01 14.55
C PHE A 37 13.45 -19.05 13.53
N LEU A 38 13.79 -18.93 12.25
CA LEU A 38 12.85 -18.98 11.15
C LEU A 38 12.75 -20.40 10.61
N LEU A 39 11.52 -20.93 10.59
CA LEU A 39 11.17 -22.16 9.87
C LEU A 39 10.21 -21.78 8.74
N THR A 40 10.64 -21.94 7.49
CA THR A 40 9.89 -21.45 6.32
C THR A 40 9.68 -22.50 5.23
N GLN A 41 8.63 -22.38 4.44
CA GLN A 41 8.43 -23.30 3.32
C GLN A 41 9.58 -23.18 2.30
N TYR A 42 10.13 -24.32 1.88
CA TYR A 42 11.25 -24.38 0.93
C TYR A 42 10.83 -23.89 -0.46
N HIS A 43 11.69 -23.07 -1.06
CA HIS A 43 11.64 -22.69 -2.47
C HIS A 43 13.07 -22.55 -3.01
N GLU A 44 13.29 -22.87 -4.28
CA GLU A 44 14.65 -22.86 -4.89
C GLU A 44 15.30 -21.47 -4.78
N LYS A 45 14.49 -20.43 -5.00
CA LYS A 45 14.85 -19.02 -4.88
C LYS A 45 15.12 -18.55 -3.44
N LEU A 46 14.97 -19.39 -2.42
CA LEU A 46 15.32 -19.01 -1.05
C LEU A 46 16.85 -18.98 -0.85
N THR A 47 17.58 -19.84 -1.57
CA THR A 47 19.02 -20.05 -1.41
C THR A 47 19.87 -18.86 -1.84
N GLN A 48 19.30 -17.93 -2.62
CA GLN A 48 19.90 -16.64 -2.95
C GLN A 48 19.82 -15.62 -1.80
N TYR A 49 18.97 -15.86 -0.79
CA TYR A 49 18.86 -15.00 0.39
C TYR A 49 19.55 -15.60 1.62
N PHE A 50 19.25 -16.86 1.92
CA PHE A 50 19.76 -17.55 3.10
C PHE A 50 20.13 -18.99 2.77
N GLU A 51 21.09 -19.55 3.49
CA GLU A 51 21.48 -20.96 3.39
C GLU A 51 20.62 -21.85 4.32
N PRO A 52 19.73 -22.72 3.78
CA PRO A 52 18.92 -23.62 4.59
C PRO A 52 19.76 -24.58 5.44
N GLY A 53 19.34 -24.85 6.67
CA GLY A 53 20.05 -25.66 7.66
C GLY A 53 21.21 -24.93 8.34
N LYS A 54 21.62 -23.75 7.85
CA LYS A 54 22.68 -22.93 8.47
C LYS A 54 22.17 -21.60 8.99
N GLU A 55 21.52 -20.80 8.17
CA GLU A 55 21.08 -19.45 8.51
C GLU A 55 19.58 -19.41 8.82
N ILE A 56 18.81 -20.30 8.21
CA ILE A 56 17.37 -20.51 8.42
C ILE A 56 17.07 -22.00 8.30
N GLU A 57 15.88 -22.44 8.70
CA GLU A 57 15.42 -23.79 8.42
C GLU A 57 14.20 -23.80 7.51
N THR A 58 14.02 -24.90 6.77
CA THR A 58 12.95 -25.05 5.78
C THR A 58 12.13 -26.31 5.96
N PHE A 59 10.96 -26.38 5.33
CA PHE A 59 10.18 -27.62 5.22
C PHE A 59 9.53 -27.68 3.82
N ARG A 60 9.29 -28.90 3.32
CA ARG A 60 8.69 -29.14 1.99
C ARG A 60 7.25 -29.59 2.09
N ASP A 61 6.88 -30.25 3.17
CA ASP A 61 5.55 -30.78 3.42
C ASP A 61 5.16 -30.66 4.90
N GLU A 62 3.89 -30.98 5.20
CA GLU A 62 3.32 -30.90 6.54
C GLU A 62 4.02 -31.84 7.54
N LYS A 63 4.48 -33.00 7.09
CA LYS A 63 5.17 -33.96 7.95
C LYS A 63 6.54 -33.42 8.36
N GLU A 64 7.33 -32.96 7.40
CA GLU A 64 8.65 -32.36 7.66
C GLU A 64 8.52 -31.12 8.55
N LEU A 65 7.47 -30.31 8.37
CA LEU A 65 7.16 -29.17 9.23
C LEU A 65 6.99 -29.60 10.69
N ILE A 66 6.13 -30.59 10.95
CA ILE A 66 5.86 -31.08 12.31
C ILE A 66 7.13 -31.70 12.92
N ASP A 67 7.79 -32.58 12.18
CA ASP A 67 9.01 -33.26 12.63
C ASP A 67 10.11 -32.24 13.01
N LYS A 68 10.27 -31.17 12.22
CA LYS A 68 11.25 -30.11 12.51
C LYS A 68 10.84 -29.20 13.66
N ILE A 69 9.54 -28.91 13.83
CA ILE A 69 9.06 -28.18 15.01
C ILE A 69 9.44 -28.95 16.27
N ASP A 70 9.11 -30.24 16.33
CA ASP A 70 9.40 -31.08 17.50
C ASP A 70 10.91 -31.20 17.73
N TYR A 71 11.69 -31.43 16.67
CA TYR A 71 13.15 -31.50 16.77
C TYR A 71 13.75 -30.20 17.32
N TYR A 72 13.45 -29.03 16.75
CA TYR A 72 14.08 -27.77 17.18
C TYR A 72 13.53 -27.23 18.51
N LEU A 73 12.35 -27.68 18.94
CA LEU A 73 11.90 -27.45 20.32
C LEU A 73 12.70 -28.26 21.34
N ALA A 74 13.16 -29.47 20.98
CA ALA A 74 14.02 -30.32 21.81
C ALA A 74 15.51 -29.95 21.76
N HIS A 75 15.96 -29.25 20.71
CA HIS A 75 17.37 -28.88 20.48
C HIS A 75 17.59 -27.34 20.51
N PRO A 76 17.50 -26.69 21.69
CA PRO A 76 17.52 -25.23 21.78
C PRO A 76 18.86 -24.61 21.36
N GLU A 77 20.00 -25.24 21.64
CA GLU A 77 21.32 -24.71 21.28
C GLU A 77 21.53 -24.65 19.77
N GLU A 78 21.15 -25.72 19.06
CA GLU A 78 21.21 -25.79 17.59
C GLU A 78 20.28 -24.74 16.96
N ARG A 79 19.03 -24.68 17.45
CA ARG A 79 18.03 -23.69 17.04
C ARG A 79 18.54 -22.25 17.20
N GLU A 80 19.14 -21.94 18.35
CA GLU A 80 19.66 -20.59 18.64
C GLU A 80 20.92 -20.27 17.85
N ALA A 81 21.75 -21.27 17.52
CA ALA A 81 22.90 -21.10 16.63
C ALA A 81 22.45 -20.74 15.21
N ILE A 82 21.42 -21.41 14.67
CA ILE A 82 20.84 -21.08 13.37
C ILE A 82 20.25 -19.66 13.39
N ALA A 83 19.43 -19.34 14.40
CA ALA A 83 18.82 -18.01 14.54
C ALA A 83 19.84 -16.87 14.57
N ARG A 84 20.98 -17.09 15.24
CA ARG A 84 22.09 -16.12 15.34
C ARG A 84 22.75 -15.89 13.99
N ARG A 85 23.07 -16.97 13.25
CA ARG A 85 23.65 -16.87 11.90
C ARG A 85 22.70 -16.19 10.92
N GLY A 86 21.41 -16.50 11.00
CA GLY A 86 20.37 -15.81 10.22
C GLY A 86 20.30 -14.31 10.53
N GLN A 87 20.44 -13.93 11.81
CA GLN A 87 20.49 -12.53 12.21
C GLN A 87 21.73 -11.80 11.69
N GLU A 88 22.91 -12.41 11.85
CA GLU A 88 24.17 -11.86 11.35
C GLU A 88 24.11 -11.64 9.84
N ARG A 89 23.63 -12.64 9.08
CA ARG A 89 23.38 -12.54 7.64
C ARG A 89 22.46 -11.37 7.32
N CYS A 90 21.33 -11.27 8.04
CA CYS A 90 20.32 -10.26 7.78
C CYS A 90 20.80 -8.83 8.05
N LEU A 91 21.48 -8.60 9.17
CA LEU A 91 22.01 -7.29 9.54
C LEU A 91 23.17 -6.87 8.63
N ARG A 92 23.98 -7.83 8.17
CA ARG A 92 25.10 -7.58 7.26
C ARG A 92 24.61 -7.23 5.85
N ASP A 93 23.68 -7.98 5.27
CA ASP A 93 23.39 -7.88 3.83
C ASP A 93 22.08 -7.15 3.50
N TYR A 94 21.11 -7.16 4.43
CA TYR A 94 19.75 -6.69 4.18
C TYR A 94 19.36 -5.47 5.00
N SER A 95 20.31 -4.82 5.69
CA SER A 95 20.06 -3.53 6.34
C SER A 95 19.73 -2.45 5.30
N MET A 96 18.86 -1.51 5.67
CA MET A 96 18.47 -0.41 4.76
C MET A 96 19.68 0.44 4.34
N GLU A 97 20.67 0.60 5.21
CA GLU A 97 21.90 1.31 4.89
C GLU A 97 22.72 0.61 3.78
N ASN A 98 22.89 -0.71 3.87
CA ASN A 98 23.63 -1.47 2.87
C ASN A 98 22.84 -1.60 1.57
N ARG A 99 21.50 -1.72 1.65
CA ARG A 99 20.62 -1.65 0.48
C ARG A 99 20.69 -0.29 -0.21
N ALA A 100 20.76 0.82 0.53
CA ALA A 100 20.91 2.16 -0.04
C ALA A 100 22.23 2.29 -0.83
N LYS A 101 23.34 1.74 -0.32
CA LYS A 101 24.63 1.70 -1.04
C LYS A 101 24.53 0.87 -2.33
N ALA A 102 23.89 -0.30 -2.28
CA ALA A 102 23.65 -1.12 -3.46
C ALA A 102 22.76 -0.41 -4.49
N PHE A 103 21.73 0.31 -4.04
CA PHE A 103 20.89 1.13 -4.92
C PHE A 103 21.67 2.26 -5.59
N ASP A 104 22.49 3.01 -4.84
CA ASP A 104 23.37 4.05 -5.41
C ASP A 104 24.30 3.48 -6.48
N GLN A 105 24.88 2.29 -6.25
CA GLN A 105 25.71 1.60 -7.26
C GLN A 105 24.91 1.20 -8.51
N ILE A 106 23.71 0.66 -8.36
CA ILE A 106 22.83 0.30 -9.48
C ILE A 106 22.45 1.56 -10.27
N ILE A 107 22.11 2.65 -9.59
CA ILE A 107 21.79 3.94 -10.20
C ILE A 107 23.01 4.46 -10.97
N ARG A 108 24.20 4.50 -10.38
CA ARG A 108 25.41 4.94 -11.09
C ARG A 108 25.76 4.07 -12.29
N LYS A 109 25.59 2.75 -12.17
CA LYS A 109 25.98 1.76 -13.19
C LYS A 109 25.00 1.70 -14.36
N HIS A 110 23.70 1.85 -14.10
CA HIS A 110 22.64 1.62 -15.09
C HIS A 110 21.83 2.86 -15.44
N LEU A 111 21.84 3.88 -14.59
CA LEU A 111 21.18 5.17 -14.80
C LEU A 111 22.24 6.26 -14.90
N SER A 112 23.22 6.06 -15.78
CA SER A 112 24.33 6.99 -16.03
C SER A 112 23.81 8.43 -16.05
N LEU A 113 23.99 9.16 -14.94
CA LEU A 113 23.98 10.61 -14.96
C LEU A 113 25.27 10.94 -15.71
N LYS A 114 25.15 11.16 -17.02
CA LYS A 114 26.24 11.73 -17.81
C LYS A 114 26.59 13.05 -17.12
N SER A 115 27.66 13.07 -16.33
CA SER A 115 28.32 14.32 -15.97
C SER A 115 28.96 14.83 -17.25
N THR A 116 28.26 15.70 -17.97
CA THR A 116 28.84 16.38 -19.13
C THR A 116 29.92 17.35 -18.65
N PRO A 117 31.12 17.32 -19.25
CA PRO A 117 32.16 18.30 -18.99
C PRO A 117 31.72 19.72 -19.38
N SER A 118 32.17 20.66 -18.57
CA SER A 118 32.00 22.12 -18.69
C SER A 118 32.36 22.66 -20.08
N SER A 119 31.33 22.92 -20.89
CA SER A 119 31.28 23.99 -21.91
C SER A 119 29.81 24.15 -22.34
N ALA A 120 28.93 24.47 -21.38
CA ALA A 120 27.51 24.56 -21.66
C ALA A 120 27.17 25.86 -22.43
N PRO A 121 26.31 25.82 -23.46
CA PRO A 121 25.61 27.01 -23.93
C PRO A 121 24.90 27.68 -22.74
N ASP A 122 24.79 29.00 -22.74
CA ASP A 122 24.22 29.76 -21.63
C ASP A 122 22.77 29.33 -21.35
N ILE A 123 22.60 28.40 -20.41
CA ILE A 123 21.31 27.84 -20.02
C ILE A 123 20.36 28.95 -19.55
N THR A 124 20.91 30.03 -19.00
CA THR A 124 20.19 31.22 -18.59
C THR A 124 19.50 31.89 -19.79
N ALA A 125 20.19 32.00 -20.93
CA ALA A 125 19.63 32.56 -22.15
C ALA A 125 18.51 31.69 -22.72
N ILE A 126 18.66 30.36 -22.69
CA ILE A 126 17.63 29.42 -23.14
C ILE A 126 16.37 29.52 -22.25
N ILE A 127 16.56 29.58 -20.93
CA ILE A 127 15.45 29.73 -19.98
C ILE A 127 14.74 31.07 -20.19
N GLN A 128 15.49 32.17 -20.35
CA GLN A 128 14.91 33.48 -20.59
C GLN A 128 14.07 33.50 -21.87
N GLN A 129 14.59 32.93 -22.96
CA GLN A 129 13.86 32.82 -24.22
C GLN A 129 12.60 31.96 -24.09
N ALA A 130 12.65 30.88 -23.31
CA ALA A 130 11.47 30.07 -23.04
C ALA A 130 10.38 30.84 -22.27
N VAL A 131 10.78 31.64 -21.28
CA VAL A 131 9.86 32.52 -20.52
C VAL A 131 9.24 33.57 -21.43
N ASP A 132 10.02 34.19 -22.32
CA ASP A 132 9.50 35.16 -23.28
C ASP A 132 8.50 34.52 -24.26
N ASN A 133 8.77 33.29 -24.70
CA ASN A 133 7.84 32.51 -25.52
C ASN A 133 6.54 32.17 -24.75
N LEU A 134 6.62 31.84 -23.45
CA LEU A 134 5.42 31.69 -22.61
C LEU A 134 4.64 33.00 -22.50
N ASN A 135 5.30 34.13 -22.31
CA ASN A 135 4.65 35.44 -22.21
C ASN A 135 3.97 35.87 -23.53
N THR A 136 4.53 35.44 -24.67
CA THR A 136 3.97 35.69 -26.01
C THR A 136 3.05 34.57 -26.52
N ASN A 137 2.67 33.63 -25.64
CA ASN A 137 1.77 32.50 -25.92
C ASN A 137 2.28 31.51 -26.99
N LYS A 138 3.58 31.52 -27.28
CA LYS A 138 4.30 30.57 -28.14
C LYS A 138 4.64 29.31 -27.34
N ASN A 139 3.61 28.59 -26.91
CA ASN A 139 3.74 27.53 -25.90
C ASN A 139 4.50 26.29 -26.42
N ALA A 140 4.41 25.99 -27.72
CA ALA A 140 5.13 24.86 -28.31
C ALA A 140 6.64 25.12 -28.38
N GLU A 141 7.02 26.34 -28.80
CA GLU A 141 8.41 26.78 -28.85
C GLU A 141 9.00 26.92 -27.43
N ALA A 142 8.22 27.42 -26.48
CA ALA A 142 8.59 27.44 -25.07
C ALA A 142 8.87 26.02 -24.55
N LEU A 143 7.97 25.07 -24.82
CA LEU A 143 8.13 23.68 -24.38
C LEU A 143 9.42 23.06 -24.91
N ALA A 144 9.73 23.26 -26.20
CA ALA A 144 10.95 22.75 -26.81
C ALA A 144 12.22 23.32 -26.16
N LEU A 145 12.24 24.63 -25.87
CA LEU A 145 13.37 25.28 -25.19
C LEU A 145 13.53 24.78 -23.75
N LEU A 146 12.42 24.55 -23.03
CA LEU A 146 12.45 24.02 -21.67
C LEU A 146 12.94 22.57 -21.64
N GLU A 147 12.55 21.75 -22.61
CA GLU A 147 13.07 20.38 -22.73
C GLU A 147 14.58 20.36 -23.05
N GLN A 148 15.07 21.28 -23.87
CA GLN A 148 16.51 21.48 -24.09
C GLN A 148 17.22 21.89 -22.79
N ALA A 149 16.65 22.82 -22.03
CA ALA A 149 17.24 23.27 -20.78
C ALA A 149 17.26 22.16 -19.70
N ILE A 150 16.20 21.32 -19.63
CA ILE A 150 16.17 20.12 -18.77
C ILE A 150 17.26 19.13 -19.15
N ALA A 151 17.52 18.93 -20.45
CA ALA A 151 18.56 18.01 -20.91
C ALA A 151 19.98 18.46 -20.51
N ILE A 152 20.20 19.76 -20.34
CA ILE A 152 21.48 20.33 -19.90
C ILE A 152 21.61 20.27 -18.37
N ASN A 153 20.59 20.72 -17.63
CA ASN A 153 20.59 20.66 -16.17
C ASN A 153 19.18 20.33 -15.62
N PRO A 154 18.92 19.06 -15.28
CA PRO A 154 17.63 18.62 -14.73
C PRO A 154 17.30 19.19 -13.34
N ALA A 155 18.30 19.72 -12.61
CA ALA A 155 18.17 20.11 -11.21
C ALA A 155 17.59 21.52 -11.01
N ILE A 156 17.26 22.26 -12.08
CA ILE A 156 16.71 23.61 -11.99
C ILE A 156 15.17 23.55 -11.90
N PRO A 157 14.56 23.92 -10.76
CA PRO A 157 13.12 23.75 -10.52
C PRO A 157 12.22 24.64 -11.40
N ASP A 158 12.64 25.88 -11.67
CA ASP A 158 11.89 26.85 -12.49
C ASP A 158 11.59 26.34 -13.91
N ILE A 159 12.49 25.52 -14.47
CA ILE A 159 12.31 24.93 -15.81
C ILE A 159 11.14 23.95 -15.82
N ASN A 160 11.01 23.13 -14.77
CA ASN A 160 9.93 22.16 -14.66
C ASN A 160 8.57 22.85 -14.45
N TYR A 161 8.54 23.97 -13.71
CA TYR A 161 7.34 24.79 -13.59
C TYR A 161 6.93 25.40 -14.95
N GLY A 162 7.88 26.01 -15.68
CA GLY A 162 7.62 26.53 -17.02
C GLY A 162 7.11 25.45 -17.98
N LYS A 163 7.65 24.23 -17.89
CA LYS A 163 7.21 23.08 -18.72
C LYS A 163 5.77 22.71 -18.42
N ALA A 164 5.39 22.65 -17.15
CA ALA A 164 4.02 22.37 -16.75
C ALA A 164 3.04 23.43 -17.27
N VAL A 165 3.42 24.72 -17.23
CA VAL A 165 2.60 25.82 -17.78
C VAL A 165 2.42 25.67 -19.29
N ALA A 166 3.50 25.37 -20.04
CA ALA A 166 3.44 25.15 -21.47
C ALA A 166 2.51 23.98 -21.83
N LEU A 167 2.66 22.84 -21.14
CA LEU A 167 1.84 21.64 -21.34
C LEU A 167 0.36 21.91 -21.05
N ALA A 168 0.06 22.61 -19.96
CA ALA A 168 -1.31 22.97 -19.60
C ALA A 168 -1.97 23.85 -20.67
N ARG A 169 -1.26 24.86 -21.18
CA ARG A 169 -1.76 25.76 -22.24
C ARG A 169 -1.93 25.07 -23.59
N LEU A 170 -1.18 23.99 -23.84
CA LEU A 170 -1.32 23.14 -25.02
C LEU A 170 -2.43 22.07 -24.85
N GLY A 171 -3.14 22.04 -23.71
CA GLY A 171 -4.18 21.05 -23.42
C GLY A 171 -3.66 19.67 -23.01
N ARG A 172 -2.35 19.51 -22.84
CA ARG A 172 -1.68 18.25 -22.41
C ARG A 172 -1.74 18.12 -20.88
N MET A 173 -2.95 18.08 -20.33
CA MET A 173 -3.21 18.15 -18.89
C MET A 173 -2.60 16.97 -18.10
N ASP A 174 -2.67 15.75 -18.64
CA ASP A 174 -2.09 14.55 -18.02
C ASP A 174 -0.59 14.74 -17.74
N GLU A 175 0.16 15.22 -18.74
CA GLU A 175 1.61 15.45 -18.62
C GLU A 175 1.95 16.64 -17.73
N ALA A 176 1.11 17.69 -17.74
CA ALA A 176 1.26 18.83 -16.85
C ALA A 176 1.12 18.41 -15.39
N ILE A 177 0.12 17.59 -15.06
CA ILE A 177 -0.12 17.06 -13.72
C ILE A 177 1.07 16.24 -13.23
N GLU A 178 1.57 15.31 -14.05
CA GLU A 178 2.71 14.47 -13.66
C GLU A 178 3.99 15.30 -13.49
N THR A 179 4.23 16.29 -14.37
CA THR A 179 5.36 17.22 -14.23
C THR A 179 5.28 18.01 -12.92
N LEU A 180 4.09 18.50 -12.54
CA LEU A 180 3.90 19.25 -11.29
C LEU A 180 4.02 18.37 -10.04
N LYS A 181 3.53 17.12 -10.08
CA LYS A 181 3.74 16.16 -8.99
C LYS A 181 5.23 15.87 -8.78
N SER A 182 5.96 15.66 -9.87
CA SER A 182 7.41 15.47 -9.83
C SER A 182 8.11 16.70 -9.23
N LEU A 183 7.74 17.91 -9.67
CA LEU A 183 8.27 19.16 -9.13
C LEU A 183 8.01 19.28 -7.62
N LEU A 184 6.78 19.04 -7.16
CA LEU A 184 6.42 19.13 -5.73
C LEU A 184 7.05 18.04 -4.86
N SER A 185 7.47 16.91 -5.45
CA SER A 185 8.23 15.89 -4.75
C SER A 185 9.66 16.35 -4.44
N ALA A 186 10.26 17.15 -5.33
CA ALA A 186 11.57 17.75 -5.14
C ALA A 186 11.51 19.05 -4.32
N GLU A 187 10.46 19.85 -4.52
CA GLU A 187 10.23 21.12 -3.83
C GLU A 187 8.84 21.19 -3.18
N PRO A 188 8.66 20.61 -1.98
CA PRO A 188 7.37 20.60 -1.29
C PRO A 188 6.78 22.01 -1.00
N ASN A 189 7.65 23.02 -0.90
CA ASN A 189 7.27 24.39 -0.56
C ASN A 189 6.96 25.28 -1.78
N ASN A 190 6.96 24.74 -3.00
CA ASN A 190 6.68 25.51 -4.21
C ASN A 190 5.17 25.84 -4.32
N GLU A 191 4.79 27.02 -3.82
CA GLU A 191 3.37 27.43 -3.75
C GLU A 191 2.73 27.59 -5.12
N LYS A 192 3.47 28.13 -6.10
CA LYS A 192 2.99 28.32 -7.47
C LYS A 192 2.64 26.99 -8.12
N ALA A 193 3.53 26.00 -8.00
CA ALA A 193 3.30 24.65 -8.52
C ALA A 193 2.09 23.97 -7.86
N ARG A 194 1.92 24.13 -6.54
CA ARG A 194 0.79 23.57 -5.78
C ARG A 194 -0.54 24.20 -6.20
N THR A 195 -0.59 25.52 -6.37
CA THR A 195 -1.78 26.23 -6.86
C THR A 195 -2.15 25.79 -8.27
N LEU A 196 -1.18 25.77 -9.19
CA LEU A 196 -1.41 25.35 -10.57
C LEU A 196 -1.86 23.89 -10.68
N LEU A 197 -1.25 22.98 -9.89
CA LEU A 197 -1.67 21.57 -9.85
C LEU A 197 -3.12 21.45 -9.36
N ASN A 198 -3.51 22.22 -8.34
CA ASN A 198 -4.88 22.19 -7.82
C ASN A 198 -5.89 22.67 -8.87
N GLU A 199 -5.58 23.74 -9.59
CA GLU A 199 -6.43 24.29 -10.67
C GLU A 199 -6.59 23.28 -11.82
N ILE A 200 -5.47 22.78 -12.35
CA ILE A 200 -5.47 21.81 -13.46
C ILE A 200 -6.17 20.52 -13.06
N ALA A 201 -5.89 20.00 -11.87
CA ALA A 201 -6.51 18.77 -11.39
C ALA A 201 -8.03 18.93 -11.25
N THR A 202 -8.50 20.05 -10.71
CA THR A 202 -9.95 20.33 -10.56
C THR A 202 -10.63 20.43 -11.91
N ALA A 203 -10.04 21.17 -12.86
CA ALA A 203 -10.57 21.28 -14.22
C ALA A 203 -10.58 19.93 -14.95
N SER A 204 -9.53 19.11 -14.79
CA SER A 204 -9.40 17.80 -15.42
C SER A 204 -10.42 16.80 -14.88
N VAL A 205 -10.68 16.79 -13.56
CA VAL A 205 -11.73 15.95 -12.95
C VAL A 205 -13.10 16.28 -13.54
N SER A 206 -13.45 17.56 -13.64
CA SER A 206 -14.71 18.00 -14.25
C SER A 206 -14.81 17.59 -15.72
N ASN A 207 -13.73 17.78 -16.49
CA ASN A 207 -13.69 17.45 -17.91
C ASN A 207 -13.82 15.94 -18.16
N TRP A 208 -13.03 15.10 -17.49
CA TRP A 208 -13.13 13.64 -17.64
C TRP A 208 -14.46 13.08 -17.18
N THR A 209 -15.06 13.66 -16.13
CA THR A 209 -16.40 13.26 -15.67
C THR A 209 -17.44 13.58 -16.74
N ALA A 210 -17.38 14.76 -17.37
CA ALA A 210 -18.27 15.12 -18.48
C ALA A 210 -18.08 14.20 -19.70
N GLN A 211 -16.83 13.89 -20.07
CA GLN A 211 -16.53 12.93 -21.13
C GLN A 211 -17.05 11.53 -20.80
N ALA A 212 -16.93 11.09 -19.55
CA ALA A 212 -17.46 9.80 -19.11
C ALA A 212 -18.99 9.72 -19.21
N VAL A 213 -19.71 10.81 -18.91
CA VAL A 213 -21.17 10.89 -19.14
C VAL A 213 -21.50 10.70 -20.62
N ASN A 214 -20.78 11.39 -21.52
CA ASN A 214 -20.97 11.23 -22.96
C ASN A 214 -20.68 9.80 -23.43
N ALA A 215 -19.61 9.19 -22.93
CA ALA A 215 -19.26 7.79 -23.22
C ALA A 215 -20.33 6.81 -22.72
N LEU A 216 -20.87 7.02 -21.51
CA LEU A 216 -21.96 6.20 -20.96
C LEU A 216 -23.25 6.30 -21.76
N ASN A 217 -23.59 7.51 -22.25
CA ASN A 217 -24.73 7.74 -23.14
C ASN A 217 -24.54 7.07 -24.50
N ALA A 218 -23.30 6.98 -24.98
CA ALA A 218 -22.93 6.25 -26.19
C ALA A 218 -22.74 4.73 -25.97
N ASN A 219 -23.10 4.20 -24.78
CA ASN A 219 -22.91 2.80 -24.37
C ASN A 219 -21.44 2.31 -24.40
N LYS A 220 -20.47 3.22 -24.33
CA LYS A 220 -19.03 2.91 -24.24
C LYS A 220 -18.57 2.83 -22.78
N ASN A 221 -18.93 1.73 -22.12
CA ASN A 221 -18.71 1.57 -20.67
C ASN A 221 -17.23 1.56 -20.28
N ASP A 222 -16.38 0.91 -21.07
CA ASP A 222 -14.94 0.79 -20.76
C ASP A 222 -14.24 2.15 -20.84
N GLU A 223 -14.56 2.94 -21.87
CA GLU A 223 -14.05 4.31 -22.04
C GLU A 223 -14.44 5.20 -20.86
N ALA A 224 -15.73 5.18 -20.49
CA ALA A 224 -16.21 5.92 -19.33
C ALA A 224 -15.51 5.50 -18.03
N PHE A 225 -15.31 4.20 -17.83
CA PHE A 225 -14.66 3.68 -16.63
C PHE A 225 -13.19 4.12 -16.53
N VAL A 226 -12.46 4.14 -17.64
CA VAL A 226 -11.08 4.65 -17.68
C VAL A 226 -11.03 6.13 -17.30
N LEU A 227 -11.91 6.96 -17.86
CA LEU A 227 -11.99 8.39 -17.57
C LEU A 227 -12.32 8.66 -16.10
N LEU A 228 -13.28 7.92 -15.53
CA LEU A 228 -13.67 8.05 -14.13
C LEU A 228 -12.58 7.57 -13.17
N ASN A 229 -11.78 6.56 -13.55
CA ASN A 229 -10.60 6.14 -12.78
C ASN A 229 -9.51 7.22 -12.80
N LYS A 230 -9.26 7.85 -13.96
CA LYS A 230 -8.34 9.01 -14.05
C LYS A 230 -8.79 10.13 -13.12
N ALA A 231 -10.07 10.50 -13.17
CA ALA A 231 -10.63 11.52 -12.29
C ALA A 231 -10.49 11.17 -10.80
N LYS A 232 -10.82 9.92 -10.42
CA LYS A 232 -10.70 9.44 -9.03
C LYS A 232 -9.24 9.46 -8.53
N SER A 233 -8.27 9.18 -9.40
CA SER A 233 -6.84 9.16 -9.04
C SER A 233 -6.33 10.51 -8.52
N LEU A 234 -6.97 11.63 -8.91
CA LEU A 234 -6.61 12.98 -8.48
C LEU A 234 -7.14 13.33 -7.08
N ARG A 235 -7.94 12.46 -6.46
CA ARG A 235 -8.45 12.59 -5.08
C ARG A 235 -9.17 13.91 -4.82
N LYS A 236 -9.83 14.47 -5.83
CA LYS A 236 -10.72 15.64 -5.70
C LYS A 236 -12.15 15.14 -5.62
N PRO A 237 -12.88 15.41 -4.53
CA PRO A 237 -14.28 15.03 -4.44
C PRO A 237 -15.09 15.87 -5.44
N LEU A 238 -15.84 15.20 -6.31
CA LEU A 238 -16.80 15.81 -7.22
C LEU A 238 -18.10 15.03 -7.10
N GLN A 239 -19.21 15.72 -6.81
CA GLN A 239 -20.51 15.07 -6.67
C GLN A 239 -20.88 14.38 -7.99
N GLY A 240 -21.26 13.11 -7.90
CA GLY A 240 -21.63 12.28 -9.03
C GLY A 240 -20.47 11.46 -9.63
N LEU A 241 -19.21 11.71 -9.26
CA LEU A 241 -18.07 10.94 -9.77
C LEU A 241 -18.17 9.45 -9.38
N ASP A 242 -18.36 9.17 -8.09
CA ASP A 242 -18.45 7.80 -7.59
C ASP A 242 -19.83 7.19 -7.89
N TYR A 243 -20.87 8.02 -8.06
CA TYR A 243 -22.14 7.60 -8.65
C TYR A 243 -21.99 7.07 -10.08
N LEU A 244 -21.29 7.76 -10.98
CA LEU A 244 -21.08 7.30 -12.36
C LEU A 244 -20.21 6.03 -12.42
N ARG A 245 -19.25 5.89 -11.50
CA ARG A 245 -18.48 4.65 -11.33
C ARG A 245 -19.38 3.49 -10.92
N THR A 246 -20.34 3.75 -10.02
CA THR A 246 -21.37 2.77 -9.63
C THR A 246 -22.15 2.28 -10.85
N VAL A 247 -22.57 3.18 -11.73
CA VAL A 247 -23.27 2.82 -12.98
C VAL A 247 -22.40 1.91 -13.86
N CYS A 248 -21.09 2.20 -13.98
CA CYS A 248 -20.17 1.33 -14.72
C CYS A 248 -20.09 -0.07 -14.11
N PHE A 249 -19.91 -0.17 -12.78
CA PHE A 249 -19.84 -1.46 -12.08
C PHE A 249 -21.12 -2.28 -12.22
N LEU A 250 -22.29 -1.65 -12.15
CA LEU A 250 -23.57 -2.35 -12.38
C LEU A 250 -23.68 -2.89 -13.81
N ARG A 251 -23.26 -2.12 -14.83
CA ARG A 251 -23.22 -2.60 -16.22
C ARG A 251 -22.22 -3.75 -16.43
N MET A 252 -21.18 -3.83 -15.60
CA MET A 252 -20.21 -4.93 -15.54
C MET A 252 -20.68 -6.11 -14.66
N ASN A 253 -21.91 -6.07 -14.12
CA ASN A 253 -22.45 -7.05 -13.19
C ASN A 253 -21.61 -7.24 -11.90
N GLN A 254 -21.08 -6.13 -11.37
CA GLN A 254 -20.28 -6.07 -10.15
C GLN A 254 -21.00 -5.27 -9.03
N PRO A 255 -22.07 -5.80 -8.43
CA PRO A 255 -22.89 -5.08 -7.45
C PRO A 255 -22.12 -4.72 -6.16
N ASP A 256 -21.12 -5.49 -5.77
CA ASP A 256 -20.33 -5.20 -4.56
C ASP A 256 -19.43 -3.97 -4.75
N ALA A 257 -18.74 -3.89 -5.89
CA ALA A 257 -17.94 -2.71 -6.24
C ALA A 257 -18.82 -1.46 -6.41
N ALA A 258 -20.02 -1.63 -6.97
CA ALA A 258 -21.02 -0.57 -7.07
C ALA A 258 -21.43 -0.05 -5.68
N ARG A 259 -21.66 -0.93 -4.70
CA ARG A 259 -21.98 -0.53 -3.32
C ARG A 259 -20.84 0.25 -2.67
N GLU A 260 -19.60 -0.21 -2.80
CA GLU A 260 -18.46 0.52 -2.21
C GLU A 260 -18.29 1.91 -2.84
N ALA A 261 -18.48 2.03 -4.16
CA ALA A 261 -18.45 3.33 -4.83
C ALA A 261 -19.56 4.26 -4.31
N LEU A 262 -20.81 3.80 -4.15
CA LEU A 262 -21.88 4.61 -3.56
C LEU A 262 -21.64 5.00 -2.11
N ARG A 263 -21.02 4.14 -1.30
CA ARG A 263 -20.66 4.51 0.08
C ARG A 263 -19.67 5.67 0.10
N GLU A 264 -18.69 5.64 -0.79
CA GLU A 264 -17.72 6.72 -0.93
C GLU A 264 -18.39 8.01 -1.45
N GLU A 265 -19.31 7.94 -2.42
CA GLU A 265 -20.12 9.08 -2.86
C GLU A 265 -20.89 9.71 -1.69
N LEU A 266 -21.62 8.89 -0.93
CA LEU A 266 -22.45 9.35 0.20
C LEU A 266 -21.61 9.82 1.40
N ARG A 267 -20.36 9.37 1.52
CA ARG A 267 -19.41 9.86 2.53
C ARG A 267 -19.04 11.32 2.29
N TYR A 268 -18.78 11.71 1.05
CA TYR A 268 -18.46 13.10 0.68
C TYR A 268 -19.72 13.95 0.45
N PHE A 269 -20.78 13.35 -0.08
CA PHE A 269 -22.00 14.03 -0.51
C PHE A 269 -23.24 13.34 0.11
N PRO A 270 -23.48 13.49 1.43
CA PRO A 270 -24.55 12.79 2.14
C PRO A 270 -25.96 13.21 1.71
N ASN A 271 -26.10 14.34 1.00
CA ASN A 271 -27.38 14.82 0.47
C ASN A 271 -27.63 14.39 -1.00
N ASN A 272 -26.80 13.51 -1.56
CA ASN A 272 -27.01 12.97 -2.90
C ASN A 272 -28.17 11.95 -2.89
N GLU A 273 -29.40 12.42 -3.06
CA GLU A 273 -30.61 11.58 -3.05
C GLU A 273 -30.62 10.51 -4.15
N GLN A 274 -30.03 10.79 -5.32
CA GLN A 274 -29.90 9.80 -6.39
C GLN A 274 -29.01 8.63 -5.96
N ALA A 275 -27.90 8.91 -5.27
CA ALA A 275 -27.01 7.88 -4.74
C ALA A 275 -27.68 7.06 -3.62
N LYS A 276 -28.46 7.69 -2.73
CA LYS A 276 -29.24 6.98 -1.69
C LYS A 276 -30.27 6.03 -2.30
N ASN A 277 -31.03 6.52 -3.27
CA ASN A 277 -32.05 5.73 -3.94
C ASN A 277 -31.43 4.54 -4.68
N LEU A 278 -30.31 4.75 -5.38
CA LEU A 278 -29.60 3.66 -6.06
C LEU A 278 -29.01 2.65 -5.06
N MET A 279 -28.50 3.11 -3.91
CA MET A 279 -28.03 2.22 -2.84
C MET A 279 -29.17 1.33 -2.35
N ASN A 280 -30.33 1.90 -2.04
CA ASN A 280 -31.50 1.14 -1.60
C ASN A 280 -31.95 0.12 -2.67
N GLN A 281 -31.98 0.51 -3.94
CA GLN A 281 -32.31 -0.41 -5.04
C GLN A 281 -31.33 -1.59 -5.14
N ILE A 282 -30.02 -1.34 -4.98
CA ILE A 282 -29.02 -2.41 -4.98
C ILE A 282 -29.22 -3.32 -3.77
N LEU A 283 -29.52 -2.76 -2.60
CA LEU A 283 -29.81 -3.54 -1.40
C LEU A 283 -31.10 -4.36 -1.52
N GLU A 284 -32.12 -3.85 -2.19
CA GLU A 284 -33.39 -4.56 -2.43
C GLU A 284 -33.29 -5.65 -3.50
N ARG A 285 -32.50 -5.42 -4.56
CA ARG A 285 -32.28 -6.40 -5.65
C ARG A 285 -31.24 -7.45 -5.30
N HIS A 286 -30.25 -7.06 -4.49
CA HIS A 286 -29.20 -7.94 -4.00
C HIS A 286 -29.16 -7.92 -2.46
N PRO A 287 -30.27 -8.29 -1.77
CA PRO A 287 -30.32 -8.33 -0.31
C PRO A 287 -29.33 -9.37 0.25
N GLN A 288 -28.88 -10.29 -0.61
CA GLN A 288 -28.09 -11.48 -0.31
C GLN A 288 -26.62 -11.42 -0.75
N ASN A 289 -26.06 -10.27 -1.14
CA ASN A 289 -24.60 -10.17 -1.28
C ASN A 289 -23.89 -9.91 0.07
N ILE A 290 -24.50 -10.38 1.15
CA ILE A 290 -23.75 -11.08 2.19
C ILE A 290 -23.51 -12.47 1.60
N SER A 291 -22.46 -12.58 0.78
CA SER A 291 -21.79 -13.81 0.41
C SER A 291 -22.28 -15.03 1.23
N GLY A 292 -23.07 -15.91 0.60
CA GLY A 292 -23.62 -17.12 1.20
C GLY A 292 -23.09 -18.38 0.53
N ARG A 293 -21.84 -18.34 0.03
CA ARG A 293 -21.22 -19.54 -0.55
C ARG A 293 -20.94 -20.58 0.53
N VAL A 294 -20.73 -20.13 1.76
CA VAL A 294 -20.42 -20.98 2.91
C VAL A 294 -21.71 -21.29 3.66
N GLY A 295 -22.11 -22.56 3.66
CA GLY A 295 -23.33 -23.05 4.32
C GLY A 295 -23.26 -23.19 5.85
N ASP A 296 -22.18 -22.74 6.51
CA ASP A 296 -22.02 -22.81 7.97
C ASP A 296 -22.86 -21.72 8.65
N SER A 297 -23.95 -22.12 9.32
CA SER A 297 -24.92 -21.20 9.92
C SER A 297 -24.33 -20.33 11.03
N GLU A 298 -23.39 -20.88 11.80
CA GLU A 298 -22.74 -20.16 12.89
C GLU A 298 -21.82 -19.07 12.34
N PHE A 299 -21.02 -19.41 11.34
CA PHE A 299 -20.19 -18.45 10.64
C PHE A 299 -21.04 -17.34 10.01
N GLN A 300 -22.15 -17.67 9.36
CA GLN A 300 -23.04 -16.68 8.73
C GLN A 300 -23.65 -15.70 9.75
N GLU A 301 -23.96 -16.16 10.97
CA GLU A 301 -24.41 -15.28 12.05
C GLU A 301 -23.32 -14.28 12.46
N LEU A 302 -22.10 -14.76 12.70
CA LEU A 302 -20.95 -13.91 13.05
C LEU A 302 -20.61 -12.95 11.91
N LEU A 303 -20.68 -13.43 10.67
CA LEU A 303 -20.37 -12.68 9.47
C LEU A 303 -21.27 -11.46 9.32
N LYS A 304 -22.57 -11.59 9.61
CA LYS A 304 -23.53 -10.48 9.60
C LYS A 304 -23.14 -9.38 10.59
N LEU A 305 -22.65 -9.76 11.77
CA LEU A 305 -22.24 -8.83 12.82
C LEU A 305 -20.93 -8.10 12.49
N ILE A 306 -19.94 -8.82 11.95
CA ILE A 306 -18.62 -8.24 11.68
C ILE A 306 -18.52 -7.53 10.33
N ARG A 307 -19.47 -7.73 9.41
CA ARG A 307 -19.38 -7.22 8.04
C ARG A 307 -19.10 -5.72 7.93
N PRO A 308 -19.70 -4.83 8.75
CA PRO A 308 -19.40 -3.40 8.71
C PRO A 308 -17.95 -3.06 9.08
N TYR A 309 -17.23 -3.99 9.71
CA TYR A 309 -15.92 -3.81 10.31
C TYR A 309 -14.80 -4.57 9.57
N THR A 310 -15.08 -5.12 8.39
CA THR A 310 -14.09 -5.87 7.61
C THR A 310 -14.26 -5.68 6.11
N MET A 311 -13.13 -5.55 5.42
CA MET A 311 -13.06 -5.59 3.95
C MET A 311 -12.73 -6.99 3.43
N SER A 312 -12.47 -7.96 4.32
CA SER A 312 -12.14 -9.33 3.94
C SER A 312 -13.36 -10.04 3.34
N GLY A 313 -13.14 -10.75 2.24
CA GLY A 313 -14.15 -11.59 1.61
C GLY A 313 -14.58 -12.77 2.49
N GLU A 314 -15.74 -13.34 2.18
CA GLU A 314 -16.34 -14.49 2.89
C GLU A 314 -15.38 -15.65 3.10
N GLU A 315 -14.78 -16.13 2.01
CA GLU A 315 -13.99 -17.36 1.99
C GLU A 315 -12.76 -17.24 2.89
N ARG A 316 -12.13 -16.06 2.92
CA ARG A 316 -11.00 -15.76 3.80
C ARG A 316 -11.43 -15.73 5.27
N LEU A 317 -12.55 -15.08 5.57
CA LEU A 317 -13.11 -15.04 6.92
C LEU A 317 -13.54 -16.42 7.39
N PHE A 318 -14.11 -17.23 6.49
CA PHE A 318 -14.50 -18.60 6.82
C PHE A 318 -13.29 -19.47 7.11
N SER A 319 -12.24 -19.39 6.28
CA SER A 319 -10.97 -20.08 6.55
C SER A 319 -10.41 -19.71 7.93
N LEU A 320 -10.41 -18.41 8.27
CA LEU A 320 -9.96 -17.94 9.58
C LEU A 320 -10.83 -18.51 10.72
N PHE A 321 -12.15 -18.48 10.57
CA PHE A 321 -13.12 -19.05 11.51
C PHE A 321 -12.88 -20.55 11.73
N SER A 322 -12.80 -21.34 10.66
CA SER A 322 -12.62 -22.79 10.72
C SER A 322 -11.31 -23.18 11.38
N LEU A 323 -10.21 -22.53 11.01
CA LEU A 323 -8.89 -22.81 11.58
C LEU A 323 -8.81 -22.41 13.06
N ALA A 324 -9.32 -21.23 13.42
CA ALA A 324 -9.35 -20.80 14.82
C ALA A 324 -10.23 -21.72 15.67
N LYS A 325 -11.38 -22.16 15.14
CA LYS A 325 -12.29 -23.11 15.81
C LYS A 325 -11.60 -24.44 16.05
N ARG A 326 -10.84 -24.94 15.08
CA ARG A 326 -10.04 -26.16 15.21
C ARG A 326 -8.98 -26.02 16.31
N VAL A 327 -8.16 -24.97 16.28
CA VAL A 327 -7.13 -24.67 17.30
C VAL A 327 -7.72 -24.66 18.71
N CYS A 328 -8.87 -24.00 18.88
CA CYS A 328 -9.57 -23.93 20.15
C CYS A 328 -10.15 -25.28 20.58
N SER A 329 -10.81 -26.00 19.66
CA SER A 329 -11.53 -27.25 19.93
C SER A 329 -10.60 -28.43 20.19
N GLU A 330 -9.45 -28.48 19.50
CA GLU A 330 -8.40 -29.48 19.71
C GLU A 330 -7.50 -29.14 20.92
N GLY A 331 -7.64 -27.96 21.50
CA GLY A 331 -6.89 -27.56 22.70
C GLY A 331 -5.41 -27.28 22.42
N ILE A 332 -5.06 -26.86 21.20
CA ILE A 332 -3.67 -26.56 20.82
C ILE A 332 -3.17 -25.36 21.65
N PRO A 333 -2.14 -25.47 22.51
CA PRO A 333 -1.75 -24.41 23.42
C PRO A 333 -1.27 -23.14 22.68
N GLY A 334 -1.50 -21.96 23.27
CA GLY A 334 -1.03 -20.68 22.73
C GLY A 334 -2.08 -19.56 22.67
N ASN A 335 -1.66 -18.38 22.22
CA ASN A 335 -2.48 -17.17 22.06
C ASN A 335 -2.67 -16.84 20.57
N PHE A 336 -3.68 -16.03 20.27
CA PHE A 336 -3.89 -15.52 18.91
C PHE A 336 -3.32 -14.11 18.77
N ILE A 337 -2.74 -13.81 17.61
CA ILE A 337 -2.21 -12.50 17.27
C ILE A 337 -2.70 -12.11 15.88
N GLU A 338 -3.34 -10.95 15.75
CA GLU A 338 -3.64 -10.33 14.48
C GLU A 338 -2.70 -9.14 14.24
N CYS A 339 -2.03 -9.14 13.09
CA CYS A 339 -1.15 -8.07 12.66
C CYS A 339 -1.80 -7.32 11.50
N GLY A 340 -1.94 -6.00 11.63
CA GLY A 340 -2.49 -5.15 10.59
C GLY A 340 -3.99 -4.91 10.73
N VAL A 341 -4.47 -4.68 11.94
CA VAL A 341 -5.88 -4.41 12.21
C VAL A 341 -6.29 -3.08 11.59
N ALA A 342 -7.34 -3.07 10.77
CA ALA A 342 -7.90 -1.85 10.18
C ALA A 342 -9.18 -1.40 10.90
N ALA A 343 -10.24 -2.21 10.85
CA ALA A 343 -11.53 -1.91 11.46
C ALA A 343 -11.99 -2.98 12.49
N GLY A 344 -11.19 -4.02 12.71
CA GLY A 344 -11.39 -4.99 13.80
C GLY A 344 -12.33 -6.17 13.51
N GLY A 345 -12.87 -6.32 12.30
CA GLY A 345 -13.82 -7.41 12.01
C GLY A 345 -13.22 -8.82 12.10
N SER A 346 -11.97 -9.03 11.65
CA SER A 346 -11.27 -10.31 11.84
C SER A 346 -10.95 -10.56 13.32
N THR A 347 -10.59 -9.51 14.07
CA THR A 347 -10.33 -9.58 15.52
C THR A 347 -11.58 -10.01 16.27
N ALA A 348 -12.73 -9.40 15.95
CA ALA A 348 -14.01 -9.74 16.53
C ALA A 348 -14.41 -11.20 16.22
N LEU A 349 -14.14 -11.67 15.00
CA LEU A 349 -14.36 -13.06 14.61
C LEU A 349 -13.53 -14.03 15.47
N LEU A 350 -12.22 -13.77 15.62
CA LEU A 350 -11.33 -14.57 16.46
C LEU A 350 -11.77 -14.56 17.94
N ALA A 351 -12.14 -13.39 18.48
CA ALA A 351 -12.61 -13.27 19.85
C ALA A 351 -13.88 -14.10 20.11
N ALA A 352 -14.82 -14.09 19.16
CA ALA A 352 -16.04 -14.89 19.24
C ALA A 352 -15.71 -16.40 19.25
N VAL A 353 -14.82 -16.85 18.37
CA VAL A 353 -14.39 -18.26 18.30
C VAL A 353 -13.67 -18.68 19.58
N ILE A 354 -12.71 -17.88 20.07
CA ILE A 354 -11.97 -18.17 21.31
C ILE A 354 -12.95 -18.31 22.48
N LYS A 355 -13.89 -17.37 22.62
CA LYS A 355 -14.87 -17.40 23.71
C LYS A 355 -15.79 -18.63 23.65
N ARG A 356 -16.14 -19.09 22.45
CA ARG A 356 -17.05 -20.23 22.25
C ARG A 356 -16.37 -21.58 22.38
N TYR A 357 -15.13 -21.71 21.92
CA TYR A 357 -14.49 -23.01 21.71
C TYR A 357 -13.26 -23.28 22.56
N SER A 358 -12.62 -22.25 23.13
CA SER A 358 -11.36 -22.46 23.83
C SER A 358 -11.58 -23.18 25.17
N ARG A 359 -10.90 -24.31 25.35
CA ARG A 359 -10.93 -25.10 26.60
C ARG A 359 -10.12 -24.50 27.74
N HIS A 360 -9.30 -23.48 27.45
CA HIS A 360 -8.46 -22.79 28.41
C HIS A 360 -8.38 -21.29 28.09
N PRO A 361 -8.03 -20.43 29.06
CA PRO A 361 -7.85 -19.00 28.81
C PRO A 361 -6.82 -18.75 27.71
N ARG A 362 -7.17 -17.88 26.76
CA ARG A 362 -6.28 -17.41 25.70
C ARG A 362 -6.37 -15.89 25.61
N ARG A 363 -5.26 -15.27 25.25
CA ARG A 363 -5.21 -13.86 24.89
C ARG A 363 -5.31 -13.72 23.38
N LEU A 364 -6.02 -12.69 22.95
CA LEU A 364 -6.06 -12.23 21.57
C LEU A 364 -5.38 -10.87 21.53
N TYR A 365 -4.28 -10.79 20.80
CA TYR A 365 -3.55 -9.54 20.58
C TYR A 365 -3.92 -8.97 19.23
N ALA A 366 -4.24 -7.68 19.19
CA ALA A 366 -4.62 -6.94 18.00
C ALA A 366 -3.61 -5.81 17.80
N PHE A 367 -2.80 -5.89 16.76
CA PHE A 367 -1.82 -4.85 16.43
C PHE A 367 -2.30 -4.05 15.23
N ASP A 368 -2.62 -2.78 15.48
CA ASP A 368 -3.00 -1.82 14.44
C ASP A 368 -1.80 -1.53 13.52
N SER A 369 -2.06 -1.44 12.22
CA SER A 369 -1.08 -1.00 11.21
C SER A 369 -0.57 0.43 11.48
N PHE A 370 -1.38 1.27 12.11
CA PHE A 370 -1.14 2.70 12.28
C PHE A 370 -0.58 3.06 13.66
N GLU A 371 -0.60 2.13 14.62
CA GLU A 371 -0.08 2.38 15.96
C GLU A 371 1.46 2.51 15.93
N GLY A 372 1.96 3.68 16.36
CA GLY A 372 3.37 4.04 16.28
C GLY A 372 3.80 4.69 14.96
N MET A 373 2.90 4.82 13.96
CA MET A 373 3.14 5.78 12.88
C MET A 373 3.16 7.19 13.49
N ARG A 374 4.28 7.90 13.33
CA ARG A 374 4.34 9.30 13.73
C ARG A 374 3.21 10.02 13.01
N ARG A 375 2.33 10.73 13.74
CA ARG A 375 1.53 11.78 13.12
C ARG A 375 2.51 12.67 12.39
N ILE A 376 2.43 12.71 11.07
CA ILE A 376 3.14 13.72 10.29
C ILE A 376 2.51 15.03 10.72
N ASN A 377 3.15 15.73 11.64
CA ASN A 377 2.82 17.12 11.87
C ASN A 377 3.35 17.86 10.65
N ILE A 378 2.45 18.13 9.70
CA ILE A 378 2.78 18.77 8.43
C ILE A 378 3.43 20.14 8.68
N ALA A 379 3.09 20.80 9.81
CA ALA A 379 3.71 22.06 10.23
C ALA A 379 5.11 21.90 10.85
N ALA A 380 5.51 20.70 11.28
CA ALA A 380 6.82 20.42 11.88
C ALA A 380 7.70 19.52 11.00
N TRP A 381 7.29 19.24 9.75
CA TRP A 381 8.15 18.57 8.79
C TRP A 381 9.21 19.57 8.30
N VAL A 382 10.30 19.66 9.06
CA VAL A 382 11.55 20.27 8.62
C VAL A 382 12.41 19.14 8.07
N PRO A 383 12.88 19.20 6.82
CA PRO A 383 13.86 18.25 6.31
C PRO A 383 15.04 18.20 7.28
N LYS A 384 15.42 17.01 7.75
CA LYS A 384 16.61 16.84 8.61
C LYS A 384 17.86 17.28 7.85
N GLN A 385 18.20 18.55 7.95
CA GLN A 385 19.59 18.99 7.92
C GLN A 385 20.02 19.13 9.38
N GLN A 386 20.98 18.28 9.77
CA GLN A 386 21.85 18.41 10.95
C GLN A 386 21.17 18.62 12.32
N ALA A 387 21.13 17.56 13.14
CA ALA A 387 21.59 17.57 14.54
C ALA A 387 21.15 16.30 15.31
N GLY A 388 22.11 15.72 16.02
CA GLY A 388 22.00 15.16 17.39
C GLY A 388 20.92 14.13 17.70
N GLU A 389 21.37 12.91 17.98
CA GLU A 389 20.60 11.82 18.61
C GLU A 389 19.98 12.25 19.95
N GLN A 390 18.67 11.98 20.13
CA GLN A 390 18.09 11.52 21.40
C GLN A 390 16.90 10.59 21.10
N GLU A 391 16.92 9.37 21.64
CA GLU A 391 15.81 8.42 21.58
C GLU A 391 14.64 8.83 22.49
N PRO A 392 13.37 8.71 22.06
CA PRO A 392 12.24 8.88 22.96
C PRO A 392 11.85 7.56 23.67
N ALA A 393 11.58 7.67 24.97
CA ALA A 393 11.20 6.58 25.88
C ALA A 393 9.87 5.89 25.49
N PRO A 394 9.68 4.60 25.84
CA PRO A 394 8.49 3.84 25.45
C PRO A 394 7.27 4.18 26.30
N LEU A 395 6.17 4.58 25.64
CA LEU A 395 4.84 4.67 26.24
C LEU A 395 4.23 3.26 26.32
N ARG A 396 4.01 2.76 27.54
CA ARG A 396 3.19 1.57 27.82
C ARG A 396 1.77 2.00 28.19
N LYS A 397 0.76 1.42 27.55
CA LYS A 397 -0.56 1.20 28.16
C LYS A 397 -1.02 -0.22 27.86
N THR A 398 -1.23 -1.01 28.91
CA THR A 398 -1.95 -2.29 28.90
C THR A 398 -3.44 -2.02 28.97
N VAL A 399 -4.23 -2.74 28.18
CA VAL A 399 -5.66 -2.97 28.43
C VAL A 399 -5.81 -4.34 29.09
#